data_AF-A0A0B6ZFM4-F1
#
_entry.id   AF-A0A0B6ZFM4-F1
#
_cell.length_a   1.000
_cell.length_b   1.000
_cell.length_c   1.000
_cell.angle_alpha   90.00
_cell.angle_beta   90.00
_cell.angle_gamma   90.00
#
_symmetry.space_group_name_H-M   'P 1'
#
loop_
_entity.id
_entity.type
_entity.pdbx_description
1 polymer ?
#
loop_
_entity_poly.entity_id
_entity_poly.type
_entity_poly.pdbx_seq_one_letter_code
_entity_poly.pdbx_strand_id
1 'polypeptide(L)'
;TSSVGSDLVKSVPIQPSKSCDSLLASTPSLSGESGDRKLSLPIKAINLDTPMFVPDIEEIRPSPVVSRRGYLNFLDDYYNGWIKKWVVVRRPYVYIYNSEKDPVVRGIINLATSNLEYSEDQQAVLKTQNAFSVMTRHRCFLLQTVDDKDFHDWLYAINPLLAGQIRSKLSRKKLPVKM
;
A
#
# COMPACT_ATOMS: atom_id res chain seq x y z
N THR A 1 -4.22 -41.71 37.68
CA THR A 1 -5.51 -41.64 36.96
C THR A 1 -6.12 -40.28 37.21
N SER A 2 -6.00 -39.34 36.26
CA SER A 2 -6.76 -38.08 36.19
C SER A 2 -6.18 -37.28 35.01
N SER A 3 -6.64 -37.58 33.80
CA SER A 3 -7.74 -36.88 33.10
C SER A 3 -7.30 -35.50 32.58
N VAL A 4 -6.96 -35.51 31.31
CA VAL A 4 -6.65 -34.37 30.44
C VAL A 4 -7.96 -33.66 30.12
N GLY A 5 -8.07 -32.38 30.48
CA GLY A 5 -9.18 -31.52 30.09
C GLY A 5 -8.96 -31.03 28.65
N SER A 6 -9.78 -31.53 27.73
CA SER A 6 -9.87 -31.05 26.35
C SER A 6 -10.97 -29.99 26.25
N ASP A 7 -10.59 -28.72 26.13
CA ASP A 7 -11.52 -27.63 25.83
C ASP A 7 -11.92 -27.67 24.36
N LEU A 8 -13.17 -28.06 24.13
CA LEU A 8 -13.85 -28.12 22.84
C LEU A 8 -14.23 -26.70 22.38
N VAL A 9 -13.56 -26.20 21.34
CA VAL A 9 -13.94 -24.96 20.64
C VAL A 9 -15.33 -25.14 20.03
N LYS A 10 -16.35 -24.48 20.58
CA LYS A 10 -17.69 -24.38 19.99
C LYS A 10 -17.63 -23.50 18.74
N SER A 11 -17.82 -24.09 17.57
CA SER A 11 -18.10 -23.37 16.33
C SER A 11 -19.50 -22.75 16.40
N VAL A 12 -19.58 -21.45 16.15
CA VAL A 12 -20.86 -20.72 16.02
C VAL A 12 -21.40 -20.97 14.60
N PRO A 13 -22.63 -21.49 14.42
CA PRO A 13 -23.21 -21.64 13.09
C PRO A 13 -23.46 -20.27 12.46
N ILE A 14 -22.89 -20.03 11.28
CA ILE A 14 -23.20 -18.86 10.46
C ILE A 14 -24.67 -19.00 10.03
N GLN A 15 -25.54 -18.19 10.62
CA GLN A 15 -26.93 -18.11 10.22
C GLN A 15 -27.01 -17.46 8.82
N PRO A 16 -27.62 -18.10 7.82
CA PRO A 16 -27.82 -17.48 6.53
C PRO A 16 -28.69 -16.22 6.70
N SER A 17 -28.21 -15.10 6.16
CA SER A 17 -28.90 -13.83 6.19
C SER A 17 -30.22 -13.94 5.45
N LYS A 18 -31.34 -13.59 6.10
CA LYS A 18 -32.71 -13.54 5.52
C LYS A 18 -32.86 -12.62 4.30
N SER A 19 -31.79 -11.94 3.88
CA SER A 19 -31.76 -11.06 2.72
C SER A 19 -31.76 -11.81 1.38
N CYS A 20 -31.53 -13.13 1.35
CA CYS A 20 -31.48 -13.93 0.12
C CYS A 20 -32.80 -14.62 -0.25
N ASP A 21 -33.80 -14.66 0.66
CA ASP A 21 -35.05 -15.41 0.44
C ASP A 21 -35.91 -14.84 -0.71
N SER A 22 -35.66 -13.61 -1.14
CA SER A 22 -36.44 -12.95 -2.20
C SER A 22 -36.11 -13.42 -3.62
N LEU A 23 -35.12 -14.31 -3.81
CA LEU A 23 -34.70 -14.75 -5.15
C LEU A 23 -35.52 -15.92 -5.73
N LEU A 24 -36.40 -16.56 -4.95
CA LEU A 24 -37.13 -17.77 -5.38
C LEU A 24 -38.64 -17.60 -5.54
N ALA A 25 -39.22 -16.44 -5.22
CA ALA A 25 -40.66 -16.24 -5.27
C ALA A 25 -41.07 -15.39 -6.49
N SER A 26 -41.15 -16.02 -7.65
CA SER A 26 -41.81 -15.44 -8.83
C SER A 26 -43.07 -16.24 -9.16
N THR A 27 -44.18 -15.91 -8.49
CA THR A 27 -45.53 -16.14 -9.02
C THR A 27 -46.26 -14.79 -9.01
N PRO A 28 -46.81 -14.31 -10.14
CA PRO A 28 -47.46 -13.01 -10.17
C PRO A 28 -48.90 -13.13 -9.68
N SER A 29 -49.25 -12.37 -8.65
CA SER A 29 -50.65 -11.98 -8.40
C SER A 29 -50.72 -10.47 -8.21
N LEU A 30 -51.57 -9.83 -9.00
CA LEU A 30 -51.88 -8.41 -8.95
C LEU A 30 -52.74 -8.10 -7.72
N SER A 31 -52.35 -7.12 -6.91
CA SER A 31 -53.21 -6.01 -6.43
C SER A 31 -52.54 -5.26 -5.25
N GLY A 32 -52.74 -3.94 -5.20
CA GLY A 32 -52.73 -3.17 -3.96
C GLY A 32 -51.59 -2.16 -3.79
N GLU A 33 -51.93 -0.87 -3.81
CA GLU A 33 -51.09 0.29 -3.53
C GLU A 33 -50.52 0.32 -2.09
N SER A 34 -49.31 0.84 -1.92
CA SER A 34 -48.94 1.78 -0.84
C SER A 34 -47.48 2.22 -1.00
N GLY A 35 -47.21 3.50 -0.78
CA GLY A 35 -45.91 4.12 -1.00
C GLY A 35 -44.87 3.73 0.04
N ASP A 36 -43.71 3.30 -0.44
CA ASP A 36 -42.43 3.46 0.24
C ASP A 36 -41.40 3.81 -0.83
N ARG A 37 -40.69 4.93 -0.64
CA ARG A 37 -39.59 5.35 -1.51
C ARG A 37 -38.41 4.41 -1.30
N LYS A 38 -38.51 3.20 -1.87
CA LYS A 38 -37.42 2.26 -2.02
C LYS A 38 -36.46 2.89 -3.03
N LEU A 39 -35.33 3.42 -2.54
CA LEU A 39 -34.16 3.71 -3.37
C LEU A 39 -33.57 2.38 -3.87
N SER A 40 -34.36 1.59 -4.59
CA SER A 40 -33.82 0.47 -5.34
C SER A 40 -33.10 1.07 -6.53
N LEU A 41 -31.76 1.03 -6.47
CA LEU A 41 -30.95 1.23 -7.66
C LEU A 41 -31.53 0.36 -8.78
N PRO A 42 -31.64 0.86 -10.02
CA PRO A 42 -32.07 0.05 -11.13
C PRO A 42 -31.05 -1.06 -11.35
N ILE A 43 -31.31 -2.24 -10.79
CA ILE A 43 -30.59 -3.46 -11.12
C ILE A 43 -31.02 -3.75 -12.56
N LYS A 44 -30.23 -3.25 -13.52
CA LYS A 44 -30.33 -3.70 -14.91
C LYS A 44 -30.22 -5.23 -14.87
N ALA A 45 -31.18 -5.91 -15.49
CA ALA A 45 -31.12 -7.35 -15.67
C ALA A 45 -29.74 -7.71 -16.25
N ILE A 46 -28.92 -8.33 -15.42
CA ILE A 46 -27.58 -8.77 -15.77
C ILE A 46 -27.73 -9.86 -16.83
N ASN A 47 -27.23 -9.59 -18.03
CA ASN A 47 -27.15 -10.56 -19.11
C ASN A 47 -26.16 -11.65 -18.69
N LEU A 48 -26.66 -12.85 -18.37
CA LEU A 48 -25.87 -13.97 -17.83
C LEU A 48 -24.86 -14.56 -18.84
N ASP A 49 -24.92 -14.19 -20.13
CA ASP A 49 -23.98 -14.64 -21.17
C ASP A 49 -22.65 -13.86 -21.15
N THR A 50 -22.53 -12.82 -20.33
CA THR A 50 -21.27 -12.08 -20.16
C THR A 50 -20.56 -12.58 -18.90
N PRO A 51 -19.26 -12.94 -18.94
CA PRO A 51 -18.54 -13.35 -17.73
C PRO A 51 -18.58 -12.25 -16.67
N MET A 52 -19.26 -12.53 -15.56
CA MET A 52 -19.33 -11.63 -14.41
C MET A 52 -18.03 -11.72 -13.61
N PHE A 53 -17.28 -10.62 -13.57
CA PHE A 53 -16.18 -10.48 -12.62
C PHE A 53 -16.75 -10.12 -11.26
N VAL A 54 -16.44 -10.95 -10.25
CA VAL A 54 -16.72 -10.63 -8.86
C VAL A 54 -15.50 -9.93 -8.28
N PRO A 55 -15.62 -8.72 -7.71
CA PRO A 55 -14.49 -8.08 -7.07
C PRO A 55 -14.11 -8.85 -5.81
N ASP A 56 -12.84 -9.21 -5.70
CA ASP A 56 -12.25 -9.71 -4.45
C ASP A 56 -11.78 -8.51 -3.62
N ILE A 57 -12.29 -8.38 -2.39
CA ILE A 57 -12.04 -7.23 -1.51
C ILE A 57 -11.50 -7.75 -0.19
N GLU A 58 -10.29 -7.31 0.15
CA GLU A 58 -9.65 -7.62 1.43
C GLU A 58 -9.50 -6.34 2.27
N GLU A 59 -10.00 -6.35 3.51
CA GLU A 59 -9.74 -5.27 4.47
C GLU A 59 -8.35 -5.45 5.08
N ILE A 60 -7.42 -4.56 4.73
CA ILE A 60 -6.08 -4.53 5.33
C ILE A 60 -6.04 -3.45 6.39
N ARG A 61 -5.80 -3.85 7.64
CA ARG A 61 -5.57 -2.88 8.73
C ARG A 61 -4.13 -2.37 8.67
N PRO A 62 -3.91 -1.05 8.52
CA PRO A 62 -2.57 -0.48 8.54
C PRO A 62 -1.87 -0.76 9.87
N SER A 63 -0.57 -1.09 9.83
CA SER A 63 0.22 -1.23 11.04
C SER A 63 0.20 0.06 11.88
N PRO A 64 0.04 -0.04 13.21
CA PRO A 64 0.10 1.13 14.08
C PRO A 64 1.53 1.71 14.17
N VAL A 65 2.55 0.89 13.90
CA VAL A 65 3.95 1.29 14.01
C VAL A 65 4.39 2.04 12.76
N VAL A 66 4.83 3.28 12.93
CA VAL A 66 5.43 4.10 11.87
C VAL A 66 6.94 4.02 12.02
N SER A 67 7.61 3.49 10.98
CA SER A 67 9.08 3.50 10.94
C SER A 67 9.61 4.90 10.66
N ARG A 68 8.96 5.64 9.76
CA ARG A 68 9.30 7.04 9.46
C ARG A 68 8.14 7.79 8.80
N ARG A 69 8.09 9.10 9.00
CA ARG A 69 7.25 10.04 8.25
C ARG A 69 8.06 11.28 7.86
N GLY A 70 7.76 11.88 6.73
CA GLY A 70 8.43 13.10 6.27
C GLY A 70 8.19 13.38 4.80
N TYR A 71 8.81 14.45 4.31
CA TYR A 71 8.74 14.79 2.89
C TYR A 71 9.86 14.13 2.10
N LEU A 72 9.50 13.62 0.91
CA LEU A 72 10.43 13.16 -0.12
C LEU A 72 10.09 13.83 -1.44
N ASN A 73 11.10 14.06 -2.26
CA ASN A 73 10.92 14.48 -3.65
C ASN A 73 10.81 13.23 -4.52
N PHE A 74 9.81 13.19 -5.38
CA PHE A 74 9.63 12.14 -6.38
C PHE A 74 9.93 12.76 -7.74
N LEU A 75 10.72 12.08 -8.57
CA LEU A 75 10.81 12.45 -9.98
C LEU A 75 9.58 11.88 -10.68
N ASP A 76 8.79 12.77 -11.28
CA ASP A 76 7.59 12.40 -12.04
C ASP A 76 7.75 12.85 -13.48
N ASP A 77 7.59 11.90 -14.40
CA ASP A 77 7.68 12.11 -15.84
C ASP A 77 6.56 13.03 -16.34
N TYR A 78 5.39 13.06 -15.66
CA TYR A 78 4.28 13.91 -16.08
C TYR A 78 4.52 15.39 -15.84
N TYR A 79 5.27 15.74 -14.79
CA TYR A 79 5.50 17.14 -14.39
C TYR A 79 6.90 17.64 -14.79
N ASN A 80 7.69 16.83 -15.51
CA ASN A 80 9.07 17.14 -15.92
C ASN A 80 9.92 17.68 -14.76
N GLY A 81 9.81 17.09 -13.57
CA GLY A 81 10.52 17.61 -12.41
C GLY A 81 10.30 16.86 -11.10
N TRP A 82 10.96 17.36 -10.07
CA TRP A 82 10.87 16.85 -8.71
C TRP A 82 9.65 17.42 -8.00
N ILE A 83 8.75 16.53 -7.57
CA ILE A 83 7.55 16.87 -6.82
C ILE A 83 7.69 16.43 -5.36
N LYS A 84 7.46 17.37 -4.43
CA LYS A 84 7.50 17.09 -3.00
C LYS A 84 6.19 16.40 -2.56
N LYS A 85 6.31 15.25 -1.90
CA LYS A 85 5.18 14.47 -1.36
C LYS A 85 5.42 14.11 0.10
N TRP A 86 4.34 13.98 0.86
CA TRP A 86 4.40 13.48 2.23
C TRP A 86 4.35 11.96 2.23
N VAL A 87 5.34 11.33 2.86
CA VAL A 87 5.53 9.88 2.84
C VAL A 87 5.51 9.34 4.26
N VAL A 88 4.80 8.23 4.44
CA VAL A 88 4.72 7.52 5.72
C VAL A 88 5.07 6.05 5.48
N VAL A 89 6.13 5.58 6.13
CA VAL A 89 6.59 4.18 6.06
C VAL A 89 6.02 3.42 7.25
N ARG A 90 5.17 2.44 6.97
CA ARG A 90 4.59 1.49 7.94
C ARG A 90 4.75 0.10 7.37
N ARG A 91 5.84 -0.57 7.72
CA ARG A 91 6.21 -1.87 7.13
C ARG A 91 5.03 -2.85 7.17
N PRO A 92 4.77 -3.57 6.07
CA PRO A 92 5.55 -3.63 4.83
C PRO A 92 5.16 -2.59 3.77
N TYR A 93 4.38 -1.56 4.09
CA TYR A 93 3.88 -0.58 3.11
C TYR A 93 4.48 0.81 3.29
N VAL A 94 4.55 1.55 2.17
CA VAL A 94 4.79 2.98 2.15
C VAL A 94 3.55 3.67 1.61
N TYR A 95 3.07 4.67 2.32
CA TYR A 95 1.93 5.49 1.96
C TYR A 95 2.41 6.86 1.48
N ILE A 96 1.87 7.31 0.36
CA ILE A 96 2.21 8.57 -0.28
C ILE A 96 0.99 9.48 -0.28
N TYR A 97 1.17 10.71 0.15
CA TYR A 97 0.15 11.75 0.25
C TYR A 97 0.66 13.02 -0.45
N ASN A 98 -0.24 13.90 -0.89
CA ASN A 98 0.21 15.18 -1.47
C ASN A 98 0.82 16.11 -0.41
N SER A 99 0.28 16.09 0.81
CA SER A 99 0.76 16.88 1.94
C SER A 99 0.47 16.16 3.26
N GLU A 100 1.06 16.61 4.37
CA GLU A 100 0.82 16.03 5.70
C GLU A 100 -0.65 16.06 6.12
N LYS A 101 -1.39 17.10 5.69
CA LYS A 101 -2.80 17.29 6.01
C LYS A 101 -3.75 16.66 4.97
N ASP A 102 -3.21 16.02 3.93
CA ASP A 102 -4.03 15.38 2.90
C ASP A 102 -4.65 14.09 3.49
N PRO A 103 -5.99 13.99 3.62
CA PRO A 103 -6.62 12.80 4.16
C PRO A 103 -6.58 11.62 3.18
N VAL A 104 -6.23 11.86 1.91
CA VAL A 104 -6.29 10.86 0.85
C VAL A 104 -4.92 10.27 0.54
N VAL A 105 -4.82 8.94 0.60
CA VAL A 105 -3.66 8.20 0.10
C VAL A 105 -3.62 8.26 -1.43
N ARG A 106 -2.52 8.79 -1.98
CA ARG A 106 -2.31 8.92 -3.43
C ARG A 106 -1.53 7.75 -4.03
N GLY A 107 -0.77 7.04 -3.21
CA GLY A 107 0.00 5.88 -3.63
C GLY A 107 0.34 4.97 -2.47
N ILE A 108 0.44 3.68 -2.78
CA ILE A 108 0.89 2.65 -1.84
C ILE A 108 1.99 1.85 -2.53
N ILE A 109 3.10 1.64 -1.83
CA ILE A 109 4.20 0.79 -2.30
C ILE A 109 4.35 -0.37 -1.31
N ASN A 110 4.35 -1.59 -1.82
CA ASN A 110 4.64 -2.78 -1.03
C ASN A 110 6.16 -3.02 -0.98
N LEU A 111 6.74 -2.81 0.20
CA LEU A 111 8.16 -3.01 0.48
C LEU A 111 8.59 -4.47 0.50
N ALA A 112 7.66 -5.40 0.72
CA ALA A 112 7.99 -6.83 0.71
C ALA A 112 8.30 -7.34 -0.70
N THR A 113 7.74 -6.69 -1.73
CA THR A 113 7.92 -7.09 -3.14
C THR A 113 8.76 -6.08 -3.93
N SER A 114 9.04 -4.90 -3.36
CA SER A 114 9.89 -3.89 -3.99
C SER A 114 11.37 -4.07 -3.65
N ASN A 115 12.23 -3.79 -4.60
CA ASN A 115 13.67 -3.67 -4.39
C ASN A 115 14.06 -2.20 -4.25
N LEU A 116 14.95 -1.94 -3.31
CA LEU A 116 15.58 -0.63 -3.16
C LEU A 116 16.92 -0.68 -3.88
N GLU A 117 17.17 0.28 -4.76
CA GLU A 117 18.44 0.42 -5.48
C GLU A 117 19.08 1.77 -5.15
N TYR A 118 20.39 1.73 -4.96
CA TYR A 118 21.22 2.89 -4.79
C TYR A 118 22.39 2.79 -5.76
N SER A 119 22.49 3.75 -6.68
CA SER A 119 23.59 3.84 -7.64
C SER A 119 24.23 5.22 -7.55
N GLU A 120 25.55 5.25 -7.31
CA GLU A 120 26.34 6.50 -7.34
C GLU A 120 26.38 7.08 -8.76
N ASP A 121 26.39 6.22 -9.78
CA ASP A 121 26.40 6.65 -11.18
C ASP A 121 25.09 7.37 -11.54
N GLN A 122 23.96 6.88 -11.03
CA GLN A 122 22.67 7.58 -11.19
C GLN A 122 22.70 8.97 -10.56
N GLN A 123 23.34 9.15 -9.40
CA GLN A 123 23.47 10.48 -8.78
C GLN A 123 24.34 11.42 -9.62
N ALA A 124 25.43 10.91 -10.20
CA ALA A 124 26.30 11.69 -11.07
C ALA A 124 25.58 12.11 -12.37
N VAL A 125 24.82 11.21 -12.97
CA VAL A 125 24.03 11.47 -14.18
C VAL A 125 22.89 12.45 -13.91
N LEU A 126 22.19 12.30 -12.77
CA LEU A 126 21.09 13.18 -12.37
C LEU A 126 21.56 14.48 -11.72
N LYS A 127 22.87 14.65 -11.49
CA LYS A 127 23.48 15.74 -10.72
C LYS A 127 22.78 16.01 -9.38
N THR A 128 22.18 14.98 -8.81
CA THR A 128 21.28 15.09 -7.67
C THR A 128 21.84 14.22 -6.56
N GLN A 129 22.27 14.86 -5.48
CA GLN A 129 22.76 14.17 -4.29
C GLN A 129 21.57 13.58 -3.50
N ASN A 130 21.82 12.49 -2.78
CA ASN A 130 20.87 11.87 -1.84
C ASN A 130 19.60 11.31 -2.51
N ALA A 131 19.72 10.87 -3.76
CA ALA A 131 18.69 10.17 -4.50
C ALA A 131 18.84 8.64 -4.39
N PHE A 132 17.71 7.94 -4.40
CA PHE A 132 17.61 6.47 -4.40
C PHE A 132 16.35 6.03 -5.16
N SER A 133 16.36 4.80 -5.66
CA SER A 133 15.30 4.26 -6.50
C SER A 133 14.56 3.12 -5.78
N VAL A 134 13.23 3.14 -5.79
CA VAL A 134 12.38 2.05 -5.31
C VAL A 134 11.71 1.40 -6.51
N MET A 135 12.12 0.16 -6.80
CA MET A 135 11.60 -0.62 -7.91
C MET A 135 10.56 -1.63 -7.42
N THR A 136 9.34 -1.47 -7.89
CA THR A 136 8.29 -2.50 -7.82
C THR A 136 8.30 -3.33 -9.10
N ARG A 137 7.47 -4.38 -9.17
CA ARG A 137 7.35 -5.24 -10.37
C ARG A 137 7.02 -4.45 -11.64
N HIS A 138 6.27 -3.36 -11.54
CA HIS A 138 5.74 -2.64 -12.70
C HIS A 138 6.13 -1.16 -12.76
N ARG A 139 6.72 -0.63 -11.69
CA ARG A 139 7.05 0.80 -11.57
C ARG A 139 8.36 1.00 -10.84
N CYS A 140 9.16 1.94 -11.32
CA CYS A 140 10.31 2.46 -10.61
C CYS A 140 9.98 3.87 -10.10
N PHE A 141 10.27 4.14 -8.83
CA PHE A 141 10.12 5.45 -8.22
C PHE A 141 11.50 5.98 -7.89
N LEU A 142 11.89 7.08 -8.53
CA LEU A 142 13.10 7.80 -8.15
C LEU A 142 12.75 8.83 -7.07
N LEU A 143 13.44 8.69 -5.93
CA LEU A 143 13.18 9.44 -4.72
C LEU A 143 14.43 10.22 -4.33
N GLN A 144 14.24 11.41 -3.78
CA GLN A 144 15.32 12.21 -3.23
C GLN A 144 14.91 12.74 -1.86
N THR A 145 15.84 12.70 -0.91
CA THR A 145 15.63 13.29 0.41
C THR A 145 15.81 14.80 0.38
N VAL A 146 15.03 15.51 1.20
CA VAL A 146 15.13 16.98 1.31
C VAL A 146 16.42 17.38 2.03
N ASP A 147 16.76 16.65 3.09
CA ASP A 147 17.96 16.88 3.90
C ASP A 147 18.92 15.67 3.82
N ASP A 148 20.23 15.94 3.78
CA ASP A 148 21.25 14.88 3.71
C ASP A 148 21.31 14.02 4.98
N LYS A 149 21.09 14.65 6.14
CA LYS A 149 21.06 13.98 7.44
C LYS A 149 19.96 12.90 7.48
N ASP A 150 18.88 13.13 6.73
CA ASP A 150 17.73 12.24 6.70
C ASP A 150 17.92 11.09 5.71
N PHE A 151 18.90 11.15 4.81
CA PHE A 151 19.11 10.13 3.79
C PHE A 151 19.21 8.72 4.35
N HIS A 152 20.08 8.52 5.34
CA HIS A 152 20.29 7.19 5.93
C HIS A 152 19.08 6.69 6.69
N ASP A 153 18.41 7.55 7.45
CA ASP A 153 17.19 7.19 8.18
C ASP A 153 16.06 6.76 7.24
N TRP A 154 16.00 7.31 6.02
CA TRP A 154 15.02 6.93 5.00
C TRP A 154 15.36 5.55 4.42
N LEU A 155 16.65 5.31 4.12
CA LEU A 155 17.11 3.98 3.73
C LEU A 155 16.81 2.94 4.81
N TYR A 156 17.09 3.23 6.08
CA TYR A 156 16.81 2.30 7.18
C TYR A 156 15.31 2.03 7.33
N ALA A 157 14.47 3.05 7.19
CA ALA A 157 13.02 2.89 7.24
C ALA A 157 12.50 1.99 6.10
N ILE A 158 13.06 2.09 4.90
CA ILE A 158 12.63 1.36 3.70
C ILE A 158 13.27 -0.04 3.60
N ASN A 159 14.59 -0.13 3.68
CA ASN A 159 15.34 -1.40 3.64
C ASN A 159 16.57 -1.34 4.57
N PRO A 160 16.53 -1.96 5.77
CA PRO A 160 17.59 -1.82 6.77
C PRO A 160 18.86 -2.56 6.32
N LEU A 161 18.72 -3.63 5.52
CA LEU A 161 19.84 -4.41 5.00
C LEU A 161 20.65 -3.58 4.00
N LEU A 162 19.96 -2.99 3.02
CA LEU A 162 20.63 -2.15 2.03
C LEU A 162 21.23 -0.90 2.68
N ALA A 163 20.53 -0.29 3.64
CA ALA A 163 21.04 0.85 4.40
C ALA A 163 22.38 0.53 5.07
N GLY A 164 22.50 -0.63 5.70
CA GLY A 164 23.76 -1.12 6.28
C GLY A 164 24.85 -1.34 5.22
N GLN A 165 24.51 -1.94 4.08
CA GLN A 165 25.45 -2.14 2.98
C GLN A 165 25.98 -0.82 2.42
N ILE A 166 25.11 0.14 2.12
CA ILE A 166 25.48 1.47 1.61
C ILE A 166 26.39 2.20 2.62
N ARG A 167 26.00 2.20 3.91
CA ARG A 167 26.80 2.82 4.98
C ARG A 167 28.21 2.22 5.05
N SER A 168 28.33 0.89 4.94
CA SER A 168 29.63 0.19 4.96
C SER A 168 30.50 0.48 3.71
N LYS A 169 29.87 0.61 2.53
CA LYS A 169 30.57 0.91 1.27
C LYS A 169 31.12 2.34 1.28
N LEU A 170 30.30 3.30 1.69
CA LEU A 170 30.70 4.71 1.78
C LEU A 170 31.79 4.94 2.84
N SER A 171 31.72 4.24 3.98
CA SER A 171 32.73 4.36 5.04
C SER A 171 34.11 3.86 4.60
N ARG A 172 34.18 2.77 3.82
CA ARG A 172 35.45 2.23 3.28
C ARG A 172 36.14 3.17 2.30
N LYS A 173 35.37 3.95 1.52
CA LYS A 173 35.91 4.95 0.58
C LYS A 173 36.46 6.19 1.28
N LYS A 174 36.09 6.43 2.54
CA LYS A 174 36.52 7.62 3.31
C LYS A 174 37.91 7.49 3.94
N LEU A 175 38.57 6.33 3.80
CA LEU A 175 39.97 6.16 4.16
C LEU A 175 40.85 6.66 3.02
N PRO A 176 41.61 7.77 3.19
CA PRO A 176 42.70 8.04 2.27
C PRO A 176 43.72 6.92 2.46
N VAL A 177 44.06 6.24 1.36
CA VAL A 177 45.28 5.43 1.30
C VAL A 177 46.43 6.40 1.56
N LYS A 178 46.96 6.41 2.79
CA LYS A 178 48.22 7.07 3.09
C LYS A 178 49.31 6.31 2.33
N MET A 179 49.89 6.99 1.34
CA MET A 179 51.22 6.66 0.79
C MET A 179 52.28 6.73 1.90
#